data_AF-A0A9D6VD70-F1
#
_entry.id   AF-A0A9D6VD70-F1
#
_cell.length_a   1.000
_cell.length_b   1.000
_cell.length_c   1.000
_cell.angle_alpha   90.00
_cell.angle_beta   90.00
_cell.angle_gamma   90.00
#
_symmetry.space_group_name_H-M   'P 1'
#
loop_
_entity.id
_entity.type
_entity.pdbx_description
1 polymer ?
#
loop_
_entity_poly.entity_id
_entity_poly.type
_entity_poly.pdbx_seq_one_letter_code
_entity_poly.pdbx_strand_id
1 'polypeptide(L)'
;MSEPISEHSTAPLKLLPAYLGTDSISEALRTVQGQRVLWLEILINDQLDLAPWRSDPAMQQAYQTACRWYTQYRRVLSSLFERAPLPVNSGPIDFRDYRLFAEAVYFAYAHR
;
A
#
# COMPACT_ATOMS: atom_id res chain seq x y z
N MET A 1 -20.55 1.08 24.79
CA MET A 1 -19.24 1.76 24.80
C MET A 1 -18.35 0.96 23.87
N SER A 2 -18.10 1.46 22.66
CA SER A 2 -17.21 0.78 21.71
C SER A 2 -15.78 1.21 22.02
N GLU A 3 -14.92 0.26 22.38
CA GLU A 3 -13.50 0.51 22.58
C GLU A 3 -12.87 1.00 21.26
N PRO A 4 -12.00 2.02 21.29
CA PRO A 4 -11.24 2.38 20.11
C PRO A 4 -10.25 1.25 19.84
N ILE A 5 -10.38 0.62 18.67
CA ILE A 5 -9.39 -0.33 18.17
C ILE A 5 -8.11 0.48 17.99
N SER A 6 -7.15 0.35 18.90
CA SER A 6 -5.84 0.96 18.75
C SER A 6 -5.12 0.26 17.60
N GLU A 7 -5.16 0.89 16.44
CA GLU A 7 -4.45 0.50 15.22
C GLU A 7 -2.96 0.77 15.40
N HIS A 8 -2.29 -0.08 16.18
CA HIS A 8 -0.85 -0.06 16.25
C HIS A 8 -0.27 -0.74 15.00
N SER A 9 -0.34 -0.07 13.86
CA SER A 9 0.66 -0.34 12.82
C SER A 9 2.01 0.00 13.43
N THR A 10 2.85 -1.01 13.67
CA THR A 10 4.17 -0.84 14.30
C THR A 10 5.13 0.00 13.47
N ALA A 11 4.84 0.19 12.19
CA ALA A 11 5.57 1.06 11.28
C ALA A 11 4.72 2.28 10.87
N PRO A 12 5.32 3.47 10.76
CA PRO A 12 4.62 4.64 10.27
C PRO A 12 4.21 4.45 8.80
N LEU A 13 3.02 4.97 8.46
CA LEU A 13 2.57 5.08 7.08
C LEU A 13 3.44 6.11 6.34
N LYS A 14 3.64 5.91 5.04
CA LYS A 14 4.54 6.73 4.21
C LYS A 14 3.79 7.59 3.20
N LEU A 15 2.87 6.99 2.45
CA LEU A 15 2.12 7.65 1.38
C LEU A 15 0.78 8.18 1.86
N LEU A 16 0.04 7.43 2.68
CA LEU A 16 -1.28 7.87 3.16
C LEU A 16 -1.24 9.23 3.87
N PRO A 17 -0.29 9.50 4.79
CA PRO A 17 -0.15 10.82 5.40
C PRO A 17 0.27 11.89 4.40
N ALA A 18 1.21 11.57 3.50
CA ALA A 18 1.76 12.52 2.55
C ALA A 18 0.77 12.96 1.47
N TYR A 19 -0.06 12.04 0.98
CA TYR A 19 -1.00 12.30 -0.12
C TYR A 19 -2.40 12.71 0.36
N LEU A 20 -2.84 12.22 1.52
CA LEU A 20 -4.22 12.39 1.99
C LEU A 20 -4.33 12.99 3.40
N GLY A 21 -3.21 13.17 4.12
CA GLY A 21 -3.24 13.63 5.51
C GLY A 21 -3.85 12.60 6.48
N THR A 22 -3.88 11.32 6.09
CA THR A 22 -4.48 10.23 6.86
C THR A 22 -3.41 9.34 7.47
N ASP A 23 -3.43 9.21 8.80
CA ASP A 23 -2.48 8.40 9.57
C ASP A 23 -3.03 7.00 9.96
N SER A 24 -4.22 6.64 9.46
CA SER A 24 -4.90 5.38 9.78
C SER A 24 -5.29 4.59 8.53
N ILE A 25 -5.00 3.29 8.54
CA ILE A 25 -5.46 2.37 7.50
C ILE A 25 -7.00 2.26 7.51
N SER A 26 -7.64 2.21 8.67
CA SER A 26 -9.11 2.15 8.72
C SER A 26 -9.78 3.40 8.17
N GLU A 27 -9.19 4.58 8.38
CA GLU A 27 -9.69 5.80 7.75
C GLU A 27 -9.52 5.74 6.23
N ALA A 28 -8.36 5.27 5.75
CA ALA A 28 -8.11 5.08 4.32
C ALA A 28 -9.10 4.09 3.67
N LEU A 29 -9.47 3.01 4.37
CA LEU A 29 -10.44 2.03 3.90
C LEU A 29 -11.86 2.59 3.74
N ARG A 30 -12.21 3.68 4.43
CA ARG A 30 -13.55 4.29 4.36
C ARG A 30 -13.74 5.20 3.15
N THR A 31 -12.67 5.56 2.44
CA THR A 31 -12.74 6.53 1.34
C THR A 31 -12.21 5.93 0.04
N VAL A 32 -12.81 6.35 -1.08
CA VAL A 32 -12.35 5.91 -2.42
C VAL A 32 -10.91 6.35 -2.69
N GLN A 33 -10.52 7.53 -2.20
CA GLN A 33 -9.15 8.05 -2.36
C GLN A 33 -8.16 7.28 -1.49
N GLY A 34 -8.51 6.99 -0.23
CA GLY A 34 -7.69 6.18 0.66
C GLY A 34 -7.44 4.78 0.11
N GLN A 35 -8.47 4.10 -0.38
CA GLN A 35 -8.32 2.79 -1.03
C GLN A 35 -7.41 2.83 -2.26
N ARG A 36 -7.45 3.93 -3.04
CA ARG A 36 -6.56 4.12 -4.21
C ARG A 36 -5.09 4.32 -3.82
N VAL A 37 -4.81 4.91 -2.66
CA VAL A 37 -3.42 5.09 -2.18
C VAL A 37 -2.95 3.88 -1.38
N LEU A 38 -3.87 3.15 -0.74
CA LEU A 38 -3.55 2.03 0.16
C LEU A 38 -2.75 0.91 -0.53
N TRP A 39 -3.04 0.58 -1.79
CA TRP A 39 -2.25 -0.46 -2.47
C TRP A 39 -0.81 -0.02 -2.74
N LEU A 40 -0.56 1.29 -2.92
CA LEU A 40 0.79 1.84 -3.06
C LEU A 40 1.51 1.79 -1.71
N GLU A 41 0.79 2.12 -0.63
CA GLU A 41 1.31 2.01 0.74
C GLU A 41 1.81 0.58 1.00
N ILE A 42 0.99 -0.43 0.70
CA ILE A 42 1.37 -1.86 0.81
C ILE A 42 2.57 -2.20 -0.10
N LEU A 43 2.62 -1.61 -1.30
CA LEU A 43 3.67 -1.90 -2.26
C LEU A 43 5.05 -1.43 -1.77
N ILE A 44 5.13 -0.26 -1.14
CA ILE A 44 6.40 0.37 -0.76
C ILE A 44 6.76 0.21 0.73
N ASN A 45 5.81 -0.21 1.56
CA ASN A 45 5.99 -0.37 3.00
C ASN A 45 5.76 -1.83 3.40
N ASP A 46 6.85 -2.58 3.58
CA ASP A 46 6.81 -4.00 3.91
C ASP A 46 6.73 -4.28 5.42
N GLN A 47 6.75 -3.25 6.25
CA GLN A 47 6.63 -3.34 7.72
C GLN A 47 5.20 -3.16 8.24
N LEU A 48 4.22 -3.03 7.34
CA LEU A 48 2.81 -2.90 7.73
C LEU A 48 2.28 -4.21 8.29
N ASP A 49 1.69 -4.15 9.48
CA ASP A 49 0.85 -5.24 9.97
C ASP A 49 -0.54 -5.14 9.34
N LEU A 50 -0.81 -5.99 8.35
CA LEU A 50 -2.11 -6.05 7.67
C LEU A 50 -3.09 -7.04 8.31
N ALA A 51 -2.69 -7.75 9.39
CA ALA A 51 -3.52 -8.77 10.02
C ALA A 51 -4.90 -8.26 10.47
N PRO A 52 -5.06 -7.05 11.04
CA PRO A 52 -6.35 -6.54 11.50
C PRO A 52 -7.40 -6.42 10.39
N TRP A 53 -6.98 -6.20 9.15
CA TRP A 53 -7.86 -5.92 8.00
C TRP A 53 -7.92 -7.08 7.01
N ARG A 54 -7.42 -8.26 7.36
CA ARG A 54 -7.35 -9.41 6.45
C ARG A 54 -8.71 -9.84 5.88
N SER A 55 -9.78 -9.62 6.66
CA SER A 55 -11.16 -9.94 6.26
C SER A 55 -11.87 -8.80 5.52
N ASP A 56 -11.26 -7.62 5.41
CA ASP A 56 -11.84 -6.47 4.73
C ASP A 56 -11.70 -6.61 3.20
N PRO A 57 -12.79 -6.56 2.41
CA PRO A 57 -12.72 -6.71 0.95
C PRO A 57 -11.88 -5.64 0.25
N ALA A 58 -11.92 -4.39 0.73
CA ALA A 58 -11.15 -3.30 0.16
C ALA A 58 -9.65 -3.45 0.48
N MET A 59 -9.30 -3.93 1.68
CA MET A 59 -7.92 -4.31 2.00
C MET A 59 -7.44 -5.46 1.10
N GLN A 60 -8.25 -6.50 0.92
CA GLN A 60 -7.89 -7.63 0.04
C GLN A 60 -7.66 -7.17 -1.40
N GLN A 61 -8.52 -6.29 -1.91
CA GLN A 61 -8.36 -5.71 -3.25
C GLN A 61 -7.08 -4.88 -3.36
N ALA A 62 -6.78 -4.04 -2.35
CA ALA A 62 -5.55 -3.26 -2.32
C ALA A 62 -4.32 -4.17 -2.29
N TYR A 63 -4.33 -5.20 -1.44
CA TYR A 63 -3.24 -6.17 -1.33
C TYR A 63 -3.01 -6.94 -2.63
N GLN A 64 -4.08 -7.42 -3.29
CA GLN A 64 -3.98 -8.10 -4.58
C GLN A 64 -3.43 -7.17 -5.66
N THR A 65 -3.86 -5.91 -5.68
CA THR A 65 -3.36 -4.89 -6.61
C THR A 65 -1.86 -4.67 -6.39
N ALA A 66 -1.43 -4.47 -5.14
CA ALA A 66 -0.01 -4.37 -4.80
C ALA A 66 0.81 -5.58 -5.27
N CYS A 67 0.31 -6.81 -5.06
CA CYS A 67 0.98 -8.03 -5.53
C CYS A 67 1.15 -8.06 -7.06
N ARG A 68 0.16 -7.61 -7.83
CA ARG A 68 0.23 -7.56 -9.31
C ARG A 68 1.25 -6.55 -9.80
N TRP A 69 1.21 -5.33 -9.25
CA TRP A 69 2.20 -4.30 -9.54
C TRP A 69 3.60 -4.72 -9.14
N TYR A 70 3.76 -5.34 -7.97
CA TYR A 70 5.03 -5.90 -7.54
C TYR A 70 5.55 -6.96 -8.49
N THR A 71 4.68 -7.87 -8.96
CA THR A 71 5.08 -8.93 -9.90
C THR A 71 5.57 -8.35 -11.22
N GLN A 72 4.83 -7.39 -11.77
CA GLN A 72 5.18 -6.73 -13.03
C GLN A 72 6.49 -5.94 -12.95
N TYR A 73 6.68 -5.18 -11.86
CA TYR A 73 7.81 -4.28 -11.68
C TYR A 73 8.86 -4.79 -10.67
N ARG A 74 8.88 -6.10 -10.42
CA ARG A 74 9.69 -6.74 -9.37
C ARG A 74 11.14 -6.32 -9.42
N ARG A 75 11.76 -6.34 -10.61
CA ARG A 75 13.17 -5.99 -10.79
C ARG A 75 13.47 -4.56 -10.36
N VAL A 76 12.60 -3.62 -10.74
CA VAL A 76 12.75 -2.20 -10.39
C VAL A 76 12.57 -2.03 -8.88
N LEU A 77 11.47 -2.54 -8.32
CA LEU A 77 11.17 -2.39 -6.90
C LEU A 77 12.22 -3.05 -6.00
N SER A 78 12.70 -4.25 -6.33
CA SER A 78 13.79 -4.91 -5.59
C SER A 78 15.14 -4.22 -5.75
N SER A 79 15.34 -3.42 -6.80
CA SER A 79 16.57 -2.63 -6.96
C SER A 79 16.53 -1.31 -6.18
N LEU A 80 15.33 -0.75 -5.97
CA LEU A 80 15.14 0.54 -5.29
C LEU A 80 14.90 0.39 -3.79
N PHE A 81 14.27 -0.71 -3.37
CA PHE A 81 13.84 -0.93 -2.00
C PHE A 81 14.34 -2.28 -1.48
N GLU A 82 14.94 -2.26 -0.29
CA GLU A 82 15.30 -3.46 0.48
C GLU A 82 14.04 -4.00 1.18
N ARG A 83 13.11 -4.55 0.40
CA ARG A 83 11.83 -5.08 0.90
C ARG A 83 11.68 -6.57 0.72
N ALA A 84 10.96 -7.22 1.64
CA ALA A 84 10.55 -8.62 1.47
C ALA A 84 9.64 -8.77 0.23
N PRO A 85 9.83 -9.81 -0.60
CA PRO A 85 9.04 -9.94 -1.83
C PRO A 85 7.55 -10.18 -1.52
N LEU A 86 6.66 -9.50 -2.27
CA LEU A 86 5.23 -9.83 -2.24
C LEU A 86 4.96 -11.14 -2.99
N PRO A 87 3.86 -11.83 -2.65
CA PRO A 87 3.39 -12.99 -3.41
C PRO A 87 3.27 -12.69 -4.92
N VAL A 88 3.68 -13.67 -5.73
CA VAL A 88 3.58 -13.56 -7.19
C VAL A 88 2.11 -13.57 -7.60
N ASN A 89 1.73 -12.60 -8.43
CA ASN A 89 0.39 -12.47 -8.99
C ASN A 89 0.48 -11.88 -10.41
N SER A 90 0.29 -12.71 -11.43
CA SER A 90 0.37 -12.31 -12.84
C SER A 90 -0.96 -11.78 -13.41
N GLY A 91 -1.88 -11.35 -12.54
CA GLY A 91 -3.13 -10.75 -12.97
C GLY A 91 -2.93 -9.39 -13.68
N PRO A 92 -3.91 -8.93 -14.48
CA PRO A 92 -3.82 -7.65 -15.16
C PRO A 92 -3.65 -6.48 -14.18
N ILE A 93 -2.87 -5.49 -14.61
CA ILE A 93 -2.76 -4.17 -13.99
C ILE A 93 -3.51 -3.13 -14.82
N ASP A 94 -4.02 -2.10 -14.16
CA ASP A 94 -4.62 -0.95 -14.83
C ASP A 94 -3.56 0.11 -15.09
N PHE A 95 -3.12 0.25 -16.35
CA PHE A 95 -2.09 1.22 -16.71
C PHE A 95 -2.52 2.69 -16.53
N ARG A 96 -3.81 2.97 -16.29
CA ARG A 96 -4.26 4.31 -15.90
C ARG A 96 -3.65 4.75 -14.58
N ASP A 97 -3.28 3.81 -13.71
CA ASP A 97 -2.63 4.08 -12.42
C ASP A 97 -1.10 4.19 -12.54
N TYR A 98 -0.51 3.99 -13.72
CA TYR A 98 0.95 4.02 -13.90
C TYR A 98 1.59 5.32 -13.46
N ARG A 99 0.96 6.46 -13.77
CA ARG A 99 1.47 7.76 -13.35
C ARG A 99 1.54 7.85 -11.82
N LEU A 100 0.46 7.46 -11.14
CA LEU A 100 0.38 7.49 -9.69
C LEU A 100 1.41 6.52 -9.05
N PHE A 101 1.58 5.34 -9.64
CA PHE A 101 2.63 4.39 -9.27
C PHE A 101 4.03 5.01 -9.37
N ALA A 102 4.37 5.62 -10.51
CA ALA A 102 5.69 6.19 -10.73
C ALA A 102 5.97 7.34 -9.76
N GLU A 103 4.98 8.21 -9.51
CA GLU A 103 5.08 9.30 -8.55
C GLU A 103 5.28 8.78 -7.13
N ALA A 104 4.51 7.77 -6.70
CA ALA A 104 4.63 7.17 -5.38
C ALA A 104 5.98 6.47 -5.16
N VAL A 105 6.46 5.73 -6.17
CA VAL A 105 7.79 5.08 -6.13
C VAL A 105 8.90 6.13 -6.04
N TYR A 106 8.81 7.18 -6.85
CA TYR A 106 9.78 8.28 -6.82
C TYR A 106 9.78 8.99 -5.46
N PHE A 107 8.60 9.32 -4.94
CA PHE A 107 8.44 9.93 -3.62
C PHE A 107 9.06 9.04 -2.53
N ALA A 108 8.74 7.75 -2.50
CA ALA A 108 9.25 6.80 -1.52
C ALA A 108 10.77 6.64 -1.61
N TYR A 109 11.35 6.66 -2.81
CA TYR A 109 12.79 6.59 -3.01
C TYR A 109 13.50 7.87 -2.55
N ALA A 110 12.91 9.04 -2.82
CA ALA A 110 13.47 10.33 -2.42
C ALA A 110 13.44 10.57 -0.90
N HIS A 111 12.52 9.92 -0.17
CA HIS A 111 12.33 10.08 1.27
C HIS A 111 12.63 8.79 2.06
N ARG A 112 13.53 7.95 1.54
CA ARG A 112 13.93 6.69 2.18
C ARG A 112 14.79 6.89 3.44
#